data_AF-A0A7S4AW72-F1
#
_entry.id   AF-A0A7S4AW72-F1
#
_cell.length_a   1.000
_cell.length_b   1.000
_cell.length_c   1.000
_cell.angle_alpha   90.00
_cell.angle_beta   90.00
_cell.angle_gamma   90.00
#
_symmetry.space_group_name_H-M   'P 1'
#
loop_
_entity.id
_entity.type
_entity.pdbx_description
1 polymer ?
#
loop_
_entity_poly.entity_id
_entity_poly.type
_entity_poly.pdbx_seq_one_letter_code
_entity_poly.pdbx_strand_id
1 'polypeptide(L)'
;CIFADESVKDTVTAVELWPKIKKVRKDDNVHRIMLSCAMRFFQGMLATLVVLLLVISTQDAIDIILNFTAVNFISGFDDVAFELAQWGKYGPMLEAEAKRIEDLPAPPCICRKYQHIRYCWTVVPIALVLISLVSTVTYGQTSTKVWLTKRLRVQFEDDTNFEGYSGCYVLNPDSVQNRVADPRVVYDSYNENPKSAKMGYCRDERKWYLYTGDYLSACDILHVDKVAYSEKTYSFDIATSFDGSWFSKSGTPLKVYFFEDEEKLDGKQCSAFL
;
A
#
# COMPACT_ATOMS: atom_id res chain seq x y z
N CYS A 1 -3.42 17.09 9.79
CA CYS A 1 -2.89 16.34 8.63
C CYS A 1 -2.40 17.34 7.60
N ILE A 2 -1.08 17.43 7.40
CA ILE A 2 -0.39 18.50 6.65
C ILE A 2 0.08 18.01 5.26
N PHE A 3 -0.11 16.73 4.92
CA PHE A 3 0.72 16.06 3.91
C PHE A 3 0.08 15.80 2.54
N ALA A 4 -1.23 16.04 2.37
CA ALA A 4 -1.93 15.88 1.08
C ALA A 4 -2.33 17.24 0.46
N ASP A 5 -1.71 18.33 0.92
CA ASP A 5 -2.23 19.66 0.67
C ASP A 5 -2.16 20.01 -0.83
N GLU A 6 -1.03 19.76 -1.49
CA GLU A 6 -0.83 20.15 -2.89
C GLU A 6 -1.67 19.35 -3.90
N SER A 7 -1.80 18.03 -3.74
CA SER A 7 -2.63 17.20 -4.64
C SER A 7 -4.14 17.45 -4.46
N VAL A 8 -4.57 17.74 -3.23
CA VAL A 8 -5.95 18.15 -2.95
C VAL A 8 -6.20 19.58 -3.43
N LYS A 9 -5.21 20.48 -3.31
CA LYS A 9 -5.27 21.86 -3.81
C LYS A 9 -5.44 21.93 -5.32
N ASP A 10 -4.78 21.07 -6.10
CA ASP A 10 -5.03 20.96 -7.55
C ASP A 10 -6.49 20.59 -7.85
N THR A 11 -7.03 19.62 -7.11
CA THR A 11 -8.40 19.14 -7.26
C THR A 11 -9.43 20.21 -6.88
N VAL A 12 -9.18 20.91 -5.77
CA VAL A 12 -10.00 22.04 -5.30
C VAL A 12 -9.95 23.19 -6.30
N THR A 13 -8.74 23.57 -6.74
CA THR A 13 -8.51 24.65 -7.70
C THR A 13 -9.25 24.37 -9.01
N ALA A 14 -9.22 23.13 -9.50
CA ALA A 14 -9.99 22.72 -10.68
C ALA A 14 -11.51 22.93 -10.52
N VAL A 15 -12.08 22.61 -9.36
CA VAL A 15 -13.52 22.79 -9.09
C VAL A 15 -13.89 24.25 -8.85
N GLU A 16 -13.00 25.01 -8.20
CA GLU A 16 -13.17 26.44 -7.97
C GLU A 16 -13.12 27.24 -9.27
N LEU A 17 -12.14 26.93 -10.13
CA LEU A 17 -11.92 27.59 -11.41
C LEU A 17 -12.94 27.20 -12.50
N TRP A 18 -13.78 26.19 -12.25
CA TRP A 18 -14.75 25.71 -13.23
C TRP A 18 -15.66 26.85 -13.73
N PRO A 19 -15.69 27.13 -15.05
CA PRO A 19 -16.31 28.34 -15.58
C PRO A 19 -17.84 28.32 -15.45
N LYS A 20 -18.43 29.49 -15.16
CA LYS A 20 -19.89 29.67 -15.20
C LYS A 20 -20.33 29.92 -16.64
N ILE A 21 -20.95 28.92 -17.27
CA ILE A 21 -21.49 29.00 -18.64
C ILE A 21 -22.40 30.23 -18.84
N LYS A 22 -23.15 30.63 -17.81
CA LYS A 22 -24.05 31.80 -17.86
C LYS A 22 -23.35 33.18 -17.90
N LYS A 23 -22.05 33.26 -17.59
CA LYS A 23 -21.28 34.53 -17.52
C LYS A 23 -20.18 34.62 -18.58
N VAL A 24 -20.22 33.74 -19.58
CA VAL A 24 -19.21 33.67 -20.64
C VAL A 24 -19.32 34.88 -21.55
N ARG A 25 -18.20 35.58 -21.77
CA ARG A 25 -18.09 36.59 -22.84
C ARG A 25 -17.68 35.91 -24.15
N LYS A 26 -18.01 36.52 -25.29
CA LYS A 26 -17.69 35.97 -26.63
C LYS A 26 -16.18 35.82 -26.89
N ASP A 27 -15.34 36.53 -26.13
CA ASP A 27 -13.88 36.50 -26.25
C ASP A 27 -13.22 35.45 -25.32
N ASP A 28 -14.01 34.84 -24.42
CA ASP A 28 -13.48 33.85 -23.49
C ASP A 28 -13.34 32.48 -24.18
N ASN A 29 -12.12 31.95 -24.23
CA ASN A 29 -11.84 30.58 -24.71
C ASN A 29 -12.26 29.52 -23.68
N VAL A 30 -13.56 29.42 -23.40
CA VAL A 30 -14.13 28.55 -22.34
C VAL A 30 -13.71 27.10 -22.46
N HIS A 31 -13.62 26.57 -23.68
CA HIS A 31 -13.18 25.19 -23.92
C HIS A 31 -11.77 24.91 -23.39
N ARG A 32 -10.84 25.86 -23.55
CA ARG A 32 -9.47 25.73 -23.04
C ARG A 32 -9.44 25.77 -21.51
N ILE A 33 -10.26 26.62 -20.90
CA ILE A 33 -10.40 26.71 -19.44
C ILE A 33 -10.99 25.43 -18.87
N MET A 34 -12.07 24.91 -19.48
CA MET A 34 -12.69 23.65 -19.05
C MET A 34 -11.73 22.48 -19.17
N LEU A 35 -10.99 22.38 -20.29
CA LEU A 35 -9.98 21.34 -20.49
C LEU A 35 -8.87 21.43 -19.44
N SER A 36 -8.36 22.64 -19.18
CA SER A 36 -7.35 22.88 -18.14
C SER A 36 -7.85 22.48 -16.75
N CYS A 37 -9.09 22.82 -16.40
CA CYS A 37 -9.70 22.42 -15.12
C CYS A 37 -9.86 20.90 -15.05
N ALA A 38 -10.32 20.24 -16.12
CA ALA A 38 -10.45 18.79 -16.16
C ALA A 38 -9.09 18.10 -16.00
N MET A 39 -8.04 18.56 -16.70
CA MET A 39 -6.70 18.01 -16.56
C MET A 39 -6.15 18.17 -15.15
N ARG A 40 -6.29 19.36 -14.54
CA ARG A 40 -5.90 19.59 -13.13
C ARG A 40 -6.66 18.69 -12.16
N PHE A 41 -7.96 18.48 -12.38
CA PHE A 41 -8.76 17.57 -11.57
C PHE A 41 -8.25 16.13 -11.66
N PHE A 42 -8.01 15.62 -12.87
CA PHE A 42 -7.49 14.26 -13.06
C PHE A 42 -6.07 14.11 -12.50
N GLN A 43 -5.21 15.10 -12.70
CA GLN A 43 -3.86 15.13 -12.13
C GLN A 43 -3.90 15.05 -10.60
N GLY A 44 -4.68 15.92 -9.95
CA GLY A 44 -4.82 15.92 -8.49
C GLY A 44 -5.42 14.62 -7.95
N MET A 45 -6.44 14.07 -8.62
CA MET A 45 -7.04 12.78 -8.25
C MET A 45 -6.08 11.60 -8.42
N LEU A 46 -5.34 11.54 -9.52
CA LEU A 46 -4.33 10.49 -9.75
C LEU A 46 -3.18 10.60 -8.75
N ALA A 47 -2.69 11.82 -8.48
CA ALA A 47 -1.66 12.05 -7.47
C ALA A 47 -2.13 11.58 -6.09
N THR A 48 -3.37 11.89 -5.72
CA THR A 48 -3.98 11.44 -4.45
C THR A 48 -4.12 9.91 -4.40
N LEU A 49 -4.51 9.27 -5.51
CA LEU A 49 -4.60 7.81 -5.60
C LEU A 49 -3.23 7.13 -5.51
N VAL A 50 -2.22 7.66 -6.20
CA VAL A 50 -0.84 7.16 -6.14
C VAL A 50 -0.30 7.26 -4.72
N VAL A 51 -0.50 8.42 -4.08
CA VAL A 51 -0.16 8.63 -2.67
C VAL A 51 -0.84 7.58 -1.77
N LEU A 52 -2.13 7.34 -1.98
CA LEU A 52 -2.87 6.33 -1.21
C LEU A 52 -2.26 4.93 -1.40
N LEU A 53 -1.97 4.54 -2.64
CA LEU A 53 -1.37 3.24 -2.96
C LEU A 53 0.01 3.09 -2.34
N LEU A 54 0.85 4.13 -2.42
CA LEU A 54 2.18 4.14 -1.78
C LEU A 54 2.07 3.97 -0.27
N VAL A 55 1.15 4.69 0.39
CA VAL A 55 0.94 4.55 1.84
C VAL A 55 0.50 3.14 2.21
N ILE A 56 -0.35 2.51 1.39
CA ILE A 56 -0.88 1.17 1.66
C ILE A 56 0.16 0.07 1.38
N SER A 57 1.01 0.24 0.36
CA SER A 57 1.99 -0.79 -0.04
C SER A 57 3.29 -0.74 0.77
N THR A 58 3.60 0.41 1.36
CA THR A 58 4.87 0.61 2.06
C THR A 58 4.84 -0.02 3.45
N GLN A 59 5.85 -0.85 3.75
CA GLN A 59 5.97 -1.52 5.04
C GLN A 59 6.56 -0.61 6.12
N ASP A 60 7.39 0.36 5.71
CA ASP A 60 8.12 1.27 6.59
C ASP A 60 7.59 2.71 6.57
N ALA A 61 7.33 3.26 7.76
CA ALA A 61 6.90 4.65 7.89
C ALA A 61 7.94 5.67 7.36
N ILE A 62 9.22 5.29 7.30
CA ILE A 62 10.30 6.14 6.78
C ILE A 62 10.13 6.36 5.28
N ASP A 63 9.87 5.30 4.53
CA ASP A 63 9.66 5.37 3.08
C ASP A 63 8.42 6.21 2.73
N ILE A 64 7.38 6.12 3.56
CA ILE A 64 6.20 7.00 3.46
C ILE A 64 6.61 8.46 3.62
N ILE A 65 7.35 8.80 4.69
CA ILE A 65 7.81 10.16 4.95
C ILE A 65 8.73 10.66 3.83
N LEU A 66 9.61 9.81 3.31
CA LEU A 66 10.57 10.16 2.27
C LEU A 66 9.87 10.46 0.93
N ASN A 67 8.95 9.61 0.51
CA ASN A 67 8.14 9.83 -0.69
C ASN A 67 7.34 11.15 -0.59
N PHE A 68 6.77 11.44 0.58
CA PHE A 68 6.06 12.69 0.80
C PHE A 68 6.96 13.91 0.84
N THR A 69 8.14 13.79 1.43
CA THR A 69 9.12 14.87 1.48
C THR A 69 9.57 15.23 0.07
N ALA A 70 9.78 14.25 -0.80
CA ALA A 70 10.12 14.47 -2.20
C ALA A 70 9.01 15.23 -2.96
N VAL A 71 7.76 14.81 -2.80
CA VAL A 71 6.62 15.50 -3.44
C VAL A 71 6.48 16.94 -2.95
N ASN A 72 6.50 17.16 -1.63
CA ASN A 72 6.40 18.51 -1.06
C ASN A 72 7.59 19.40 -1.44
N PHE A 73 8.79 18.82 -1.56
CA PHE A 73 9.98 19.53 -2.00
C PHE A 73 9.85 19.99 -3.45
N ILE A 74 9.37 19.13 -4.35
CA ILE A 74 9.14 19.48 -5.77
C ILE A 74 8.09 20.59 -5.88
N SER A 75 6.98 20.49 -5.14
CA SER A 75 5.94 21.52 -5.15
C SER A 75 6.45 22.86 -4.59
N GLY A 76 7.15 22.85 -3.46
CA GLY A 76 7.75 24.07 -2.91
C GLY A 76 8.83 24.67 -3.81
N PHE A 77 9.52 23.86 -4.61
CA PHE A 77 10.50 24.34 -5.57
C PHE A 77 9.87 25.14 -6.71
N ASP A 78 8.69 24.73 -7.21
CA ASP A 78 7.98 25.46 -8.28
C ASP A 78 7.55 26.86 -7.83
N ASP A 79 6.97 26.96 -6.62
CA ASP A 79 6.56 28.24 -6.03
C ASP A 79 7.75 29.19 -5.85
N VAL A 80 8.87 28.69 -5.30
CA VAL A 80 10.10 29.47 -5.14
C VAL A 80 10.70 29.86 -6.49
N ALA A 81 10.68 28.97 -7.48
CA ALA A 81 11.19 29.28 -8.82
C ALA A 81 10.36 30.39 -9.49
N PHE A 82 9.04 30.38 -9.32
CA PHE A 82 8.16 31.43 -9.82
C PHE A 82 8.41 32.77 -9.11
N GLU A 83 8.55 32.76 -7.78
CA GLU A 83 8.90 33.96 -6.99
C GLU A 83 10.27 34.53 -7.40
N LEU A 84 11.27 33.67 -7.61
CA LEU A 84 12.59 34.07 -8.11
C LEU A 84 12.52 34.65 -9.54
N ALA A 85 11.61 34.13 -10.38
CA ALA A 85 11.35 34.69 -11.71
C ALA A 85 10.73 36.09 -11.60
N GLN A 86 9.79 36.32 -10.68
CA GLN A 86 9.20 37.65 -10.42
C GLN A 86 10.24 38.67 -9.93
N TRP A 87 11.24 38.23 -9.17
CA TRP A 87 12.37 39.07 -8.75
C TRP A 87 13.42 39.31 -9.84
N GLY A 88 13.23 38.75 -11.03
CA GLY A 88 14.14 38.91 -12.16
C GLY A 88 15.44 38.14 -12.04
N LYS A 89 15.54 37.16 -11.12
CA LYS A 89 16.76 36.37 -10.90
C LYS A 89 17.21 35.60 -12.16
N TYR A 90 16.26 35.21 -13.00
CA TYR A 90 16.49 34.48 -14.26
C TYR A 90 16.53 35.37 -15.50
N GLY A 91 16.51 36.69 -15.33
CA GLY A 91 16.64 37.68 -16.41
C GLY A 91 15.37 38.50 -16.68
N PRO A 92 15.52 39.65 -17.39
CA PRO A 92 14.46 40.66 -17.52
C PRO A 92 13.27 40.18 -18.37
N MET A 93 13.49 39.24 -19.29
CA MET A 93 12.40 38.68 -20.11
C MET A 93 11.45 37.82 -19.28
N LEU A 94 11.99 36.96 -18.40
CA LEU A 94 11.18 36.13 -17.51
C LEU A 94 10.52 36.95 -16.41
N GLU A 95 11.20 37.99 -15.92
CA GLU A 95 10.61 38.95 -14.97
C GLU A 95 9.36 39.63 -15.55
N ALA A 96 9.48 40.15 -16.77
CA ALA A 96 8.38 40.82 -17.44
C ALA A 96 7.20 39.87 -17.69
N GLU A 97 7.49 38.61 -18.05
CA GLU A 97 6.46 37.61 -18.30
C GLU A 97 5.79 37.12 -17.01
N ALA A 98 6.55 36.89 -15.93
CA ALA A 98 6.01 36.51 -14.63
C ALA A 98 5.09 37.61 -14.06
N LYS A 99 5.53 38.88 -14.11
CA LYS A 99 4.71 40.03 -13.73
C LYS A 99 3.46 40.17 -14.60
N ARG A 100 3.59 39.96 -15.91
CA ARG A 100 2.44 39.94 -16.83
C ARG A 100 1.41 38.87 -16.44
N ILE A 101 1.86 37.67 -16.04
CA ILE A 101 0.99 36.57 -15.61
C ILE A 101 0.30 36.90 -14.29
N GLU A 102 1.01 37.53 -13.34
CA GLU A 102 0.47 37.93 -12.04
C GLU A 102 -0.60 39.05 -12.17
N ASP A 103 -0.33 40.05 -13.01
CA ASP A 103 -1.22 41.19 -13.20
C ASP A 103 -2.47 40.86 -14.04
N LEU A 104 -2.51 39.70 -14.69
CA LEU A 104 -3.64 39.29 -15.53
C LEU A 104 -4.87 39.00 -14.65
N PRO A 105 -5.93 39.82 -14.71
CA PRO A 105 -7.12 39.59 -13.90
C PRO A 105 -7.81 38.30 -14.36
N ALA A 106 -8.20 37.47 -13.39
CA ALA A 106 -8.96 36.27 -13.67
C ALA A 106 -10.25 36.62 -14.45
N PRO A 107 -10.61 35.84 -15.49
CA PRO A 107 -11.82 36.05 -16.25
C PRO A 107 -13.06 36.13 -15.34
N PRO A 108 -14.04 37.03 -15.61
CA PRO A 108 -15.24 37.18 -14.78
C PRO A 108 -16.09 35.91 -14.66
N CYS A 109 -15.91 34.96 -15.59
CA CYS A 109 -16.56 33.65 -15.60
C CYS A 109 -16.02 32.70 -14.51
N ILE A 110 -14.86 33.01 -13.92
CA ILE A 110 -14.17 32.24 -12.87
C ILE A 110 -14.44 32.81 -11.47
N CYS A 111 -14.56 34.13 -11.32
CA CYS A 111 -14.71 34.78 -10.02
C CYS A 111 -15.99 34.35 -9.26
N ARG A 112 -15.84 33.93 -7.99
CA ARG A 112 -16.93 33.47 -7.12
C ARG A 112 -16.80 34.00 -5.68
N LYS A 113 -17.95 34.31 -5.06
CA LYS A 113 -18.05 34.92 -3.72
C LYS A 113 -17.85 33.93 -2.55
N TYR A 114 -18.20 32.65 -2.74
CA TYR A 114 -18.19 31.63 -1.68
C TYR A 114 -17.20 30.50 -2.00
N GLN A 115 -15.90 30.78 -1.91
CA GLN A 115 -14.84 29.77 -2.14
C GLN A 115 -14.82 28.70 -1.04
N HIS A 116 -14.80 29.12 0.24
CA HIS A 116 -14.74 28.20 1.40
C HIS A 116 -15.84 27.13 1.42
N ILE A 117 -17.07 27.45 1.03
CA ILE A 117 -18.16 26.45 0.98
C ILE A 117 -17.81 25.38 -0.07
N ARG A 118 -17.35 25.79 -1.25
CA ARG A 118 -17.01 24.86 -2.34
C ARG A 118 -15.79 24.03 -2.00
N TYR A 119 -14.79 24.61 -1.33
CA TYR A 119 -13.68 23.87 -0.75
C TYR A 119 -14.20 22.68 0.08
N CYS A 120 -15.08 22.93 1.05
CA CYS A 120 -15.68 21.85 1.84
C CYS A 120 -16.44 20.83 0.99
N TRP A 121 -17.25 21.29 0.03
CA TRP A 121 -18.00 20.40 -0.87
C TRP A 121 -17.12 19.57 -1.82
N THR A 122 -15.88 19.99 -2.09
CA THR A 122 -14.92 19.22 -2.89
C THR A 122 -14.11 18.26 -2.02
N VAL A 123 -13.63 18.72 -0.87
CA VAL A 123 -12.78 17.92 0.03
C VAL A 123 -13.55 16.78 0.69
N VAL A 124 -14.79 17.01 1.14
CA VAL A 124 -15.57 15.99 1.86
C VAL A 124 -15.81 14.73 0.99
N PRO A 125 -16.29 14.83 -0.26
CA PRO A 125 -16.44 13.66 -1.12
C PRO A 125 -15.12 12.93 -1.39
N ILE A 126 -14.03 13.66 -1.63
CA ILE A 126 -12.71 13.05 -1.85
C ILE A 126 -12.29 12.26 -0.61
N ALA A 127 -12.42 12.85 0.58
CA ALA A 127 -12.13 12.19 1.84
C ALA A 127 -12.99 10.92 2.05
N LEU A 128 -14.29 10.98 1.74
CA LEU A 128 -15.17 9.80 1.82
C LEU A 128 -14.75 8.69 0.86
N VAL A 129 -14.36 9.04 -0.38
CA VAL A 129 -13.84 8.07 -1.36
C VAL A 129 -12.54 7.45 -0.85
N LEU A 130 -11.61 8.24 -0.33
CA LEU A 130 -10.35 7.73 0.23
C LEU A 130 -10.58 6.82 1.43
N ILE A 131 -11.44 7.21 2.37
CA ILE A 131 -11.81 6.38 3.52
C ILE A 131 -12.45 5.07 3.05
N SER A 132 -13.32 5.12 2.04
CA SER A 132 -13.94 3.93 1.45
C SER A 132 -12.91 2.99 0.84
N LEU A 133 -11.94 3.51 0.10
CA LEU A 133 -10.85 2.72 -0.49
C LEU A 133 -9.98 2.09 0.60
N VAL A 134 -9.55 2.86 1.60
CA VAL A 134 -8.79 2.33 2.75
C VAL A 134 -9.58 1.25 3.48
N SER A 135 -10.87 1.48 3.72
CA SER A 135 -11.74 0.53 4.40
C SER A 135 -11.91 -0.75 3.59
N THR A 136 -12.06 -0.65 2.27
CA THR A 136 -12.15 -1.80 1.36
C THR A 136 -10.87 -2.61 1.37
N VAL A 137 -9.71 -1.95 1.32
CA VAL A 137 -8.41 -2.61 1.40
C VAL A 137 -8.24 -3.27 2.76
N THR A 138 -8.48 -2.55 3.85
CA THR A 138 -8.37 -3.07 5.22
C THR A 138 -9.30 -4.27 5.44
N TYR A 139 -10.51 -4.20 4.91
CA TYR A 139 -11.46 -5.32 4.93
C TYR A 139 -10.93 -6.51 4.10
N GLY A 140 -10.33 -6.24 2.93
CA GLY A 140 -9.64 -7.24 2.12
C GLY A 140 -8.50 -7.93 2.88
N GLN A 141 -7.62 -7.17 3.55
CA GLN A 141 -6.51 -7.70 4.36
C GLN A 141 -7.02 -8.51 5.55
N THR A 142 -8.13 -8.09 6.14
CA THR A 142 -8.75 -8.79 7.28
C THR A 142 -9.54 -10.01 6.83
N SER A 143 -9.92 -10.10 5.56
CA SER A 143 -10.72 -11.21 5.03
C SER A 143 -9.83 -12.38 4.61
N THR A 144 -10.05 -13.52 5.24
CA THR A 144 -9.32 -14.77 4.95
C THR A 144 -9.67 -15.40 3.61
N LYS A 145 -10.74 -14.91 2.95
CA LYS A 145 -11.19 -15.46 1.68
C LYS A 145 -10.48 -14.83 0.48
N VAL A 146 -9.97 -13.61 0.63
CA VAL A 146 -9.57 -12.78 -0.51
C VAL A 146 -8.06 -12.81 -0.72
N TRP A 147 -7.26 -12.48 0.29
CA TRP A 147 -5.82 -12.25 0.12
C TRP A 147 -4.91 -13.19 0.90
N LEU A 148 -5.46 -14.12 1.68
CA LEU A 148 -4.64 -15.03 2.46
C LEU A 148 -4.22 -16.22 1.58
N THR A 149 -2.92 -16.51 1.52
CA THR A 149 -2.43 -17.73 0.85
C THR A 149 -3.13 -18.94 1.47
N LYS A 150 -3.81 -19.74 0.65
CA LYS A 150 -4.61 -20.89 1.13
C LYS A 150 -3.79 -22.15 1.22
N ARG A 151 -2.83 -22.29 0.32
CA ARG A 151 -1.93 -23.43 0.20
C ARG A 151 -0.58 -22.90 -0.20
N LEU A 152 0.45 -23.46 0.39
CA LEU A 152 1.83 -23.16 0.04
C LEU A 152 2.63 -24.44 0.09
N ARG A 153 3.66 -24.51 -0.74
CA ARG A 153 4.67 -25.56 -0.66
C ARG A 153 5.96 -24.98 -0.10
N VAL A 154 6.55 -25.70 0.84
CA VAL A 154 7.85 -25.37 1.43
C VAL A 154 8.86 -26.41 0.96
N GLN A 155 10.03 -25.97 0.52
CA GLN A 155 11.16 -26.83 0.21
C GLN A 155 12.42 -26.30 0.89
N PHE A 156 13.03 -27.13 1.73
CA PHE A 156 14.34 -26.88 2.31
C PHE A 156 15.43 -27.33 1.34
N GLU A 157 16.60 -26.69 1.41
CA GLU A 157 17.79 -27.12 0.66
C GLU A 157 18.21 -28.55 1.06
N ASP A 158 18.65 -29.31 0.06
CA ASP A 158 19.18 -30.67 0.23
C ASP A 158 20.41 -30.64 1.16
N ASP A 159 20.72 -31.78 1.79
CA ASP A 159 21.75 -31.98 2.82
C ASP A 159 21.47 -31.27 4.18
N THR A 160 20.25 -30.76 4.35
CA THR A 160 19.81 -30.22 5.65
C THR A 160 18.94 -31.22 6.41
N ASN A 161 19.05 -31.26 7.75
CA ASN A 161 18.17 -32.08 8.59
C ASN A 161 16.67 -31.66 8.55
N PHE A 162 16.33 -30.69 7.69
CA PHE A 162 15.00 -30.11 7.53
C PHE A 162 14.25 -30.66 6.32
N GLU A 163 14.87 -31.46 5.45
CA GLU A 163 14.24 -32.06 4.27
C GLU A 163 12.92 -32.78 4.59
N GLY A 164 12.85 -33.46 5.74
CA GLY A 164 11.63 -34.16 6.16
C GLY A 164 10.43 -33.24 6.42
N TYR A 165 10.63 -31.93 6.55
CA TYR A 165 9.58 -30.93 6.68
C TYR A 165 9.23 -30.24 5.36
N SER A 166 9.92 -30.57 4.26
CA SER A 166 9.52 -30.15 2.91
C SER A 166 8.18 -30.79 2.55
N GLY A 167 7.31 -30.04 1.89
CA GLY A 167 6.00 -30.51 1.47
C GLY A 167 4.94 -29.42 1.38
N CYS A 168 3.68 -29.82 1.34
CA CYS A 168 2.54 -28.90 1.24
C CYS A 168 1.99 -28.55 2.62
N TYR A 169 1.56 -27.30 2.75
CA TYR A 169 0.94 -26.75 3.95
C TYR A 169 -0.36 -26.06 3.54
N VAL A 170 -1.44 -26.34 4.28
CA VAL A 170 -2.78 -25.84 3.97
C VAL A 170 -3.28 -25.01 5.14
N LEU A 171 -3.91 -23.87 4.81
CA LEU A 171 -4.54 -22.99 5.78
C LEU A 171 -5.56 -23.76 6.63
N ASN A 172 -5.36 -23.77 7.94
CA ASN A 172 -6.31 -24.36 8.88
C ASN A 172 -7.55 -23.45 9.00
N PRO A 173 -8.74 -23.89 8.57
CA PRO A 173 -9.95 -23.07 8.61
C PRO A 173 -10.43 -22.75 10.03
N ASP A 174 -10.07 -23.56 11.02
CA ASP A 174 -10.46 -23.36 12.43
C ASP A 174 -9.62 -22.27 13.08
N SER A 175 -8.34 -22.15 12.67
CA SER A 175 -7.48 -21.02 13.08
C SER A 175 -8.05 -19.67 12.63
N VAL A 176 -8.84 -19.68 11.55
CA VAL A 176 -9.45 -18.49 10.94
C VAL A 176 -10.78 -18.09 11.60
N GLN A 177 -11.53 -19.01 12.23
CA GLN A 177 -12.84 -18.68 12.81
C GLN A 177 -12.75 -17.97 14.16
N ASN A 178 -11.68 -18.18 14.93
CA ASN A 178 -11.48 -17.60 16.27
C ASN A 178 -10.80 -16.21 16.27
N ARG A 179 -10.90 -15.46 15.17
CA ARG A 179 -10.20 -14.17 14.97
C ARG A 179 -10.58 -13.04 15.93
N VAL A 180 -11.70 -13.15 16.65
CA VAL A 180 -12.11 -12.11 17.62
C VAL A 180 -11.20 -12.12 18.86
N ALA A 181 -10.67 -13.29 19.25
CA ALA A 181 -9.77 -13.43 20.39
C ALA A 181 -8.30 -13.50 19.98
N ASP A 182 -7.98 -14.18 18.87
CA ASP A 182 -6.61 -14.24 18.36
C ASP A 182 -6.60 -14.39 16.83
N PRO A 183 -6.15 -13.38 16.05
CA PRO A 183 -6.31 -13.38 14.60
C PRO A 183 -5.36 -14.33 13.83
N ARG A 184 -4.80 -15.34 14.51
CA ARG A 184 -3.60 -16.05 14.05
C ARG A 184 -3.91 -17.13 13.03
N VAL A 185 -3.16 -17.05 11.94
CA VAL A 185 -3.21 -17.99 10.83
C VAL A 185 -2.25 -19.13 11.12
N VAL A 186 -2.76 -20.36 11.03
CA VAL A 186 -1.96 -21.58 11.13
C VAL A 186 -2.13 -22.37 9.85
N TYR A 187 -1.02 -22.90 9.33
CA TYR A 187 -0.99 -23.83 8.22
C TYR A 187 -0.58 -25.20 8.72
N ASP A 188 -1.38 -26.22 8.42
CA ASP A 188 -1.08 -27.61 8.77
C ASP A 188 -0.39 -28.30 7.60
N SER A 189 0.63 -29.11 7.91
CA SER A 189 1.25 -30.02 6.94
C SER A 189 0.23 -31.01 6.37
N TYR A 190 0.35 -31.32 5.09
CA TYR A 190 -0.37 -32.43 4.47
C TYR A 190 0.07 -33.79 5.07
N ASN A 191 -0.81 -34.80 5.05
CA ASN A 191 -0.54 -36.11 5.64
C ASN A 191 0.58 -36.88 4.92
N GLU A 192 0.80 -36.54 3.65
CA GLU A 192 1.79 -37.10 2.75
C GLU A 192 3.19 -36.51 3.00
N ASN A 193 3.32 -35.45 3.79
CA ASN A 193 4.63 -34.90 4.15
C ASN A 193 5.39 -35.91 5.03
N PRO A 194 6.72 -36.08 4.86
CA PRO A 194 7.49 -37.09 5.61
C PRO A 194 7.45 -36.87 7.13
N LYS A 195 7.41 -35.61 7.57
CA LYS A 195 7.20 -35.21 8.95
C LYS A 195 6.07 -34.20 9.02
N SER A 196 5.19 -34.39 10.01
CA SER A 196 4.15 -33.42 10.29
C SER A 196 4.73 -32.20 11.03
N ALA A 197 4.34 -31.01 10.58
CA ALA A 197 4.67 -29.75 11.19
C ALA A 197 3.57 -28.73 10.92
N LYS A 198 3.56 -27.65 11.69
CA LYS A 198 2.65 -26.52 11.52
C LYS A 198 3.47 -25.26 11.27
N MET A 199 2.93 -24.36 10.46
CA MET A 199 3.46 -23.01 10.31
C MET A 199 2.48 -22.02 10.91
N GLY A 200 2.97 -21.11 11.75
CA GLY A 200 2.10 -20.10 12.37
C GLY A 200 2.82 -18.81 12.67
N TYR A 201 2.07 -17.72 12.65
CA TYR A 201 2.59 -16.38 12.94
C TYR A 201 2.46 -16.05 14.43
N CYS A 202 3.56 -15.65 15.07
CA CYS A 202 3.54 -15.10 16.42
C CYS A 202 3.57 -13.56 16.37
N ARG A 203 2.50 -12.93 16.84
CA ARG A 203 2.34 -11.46 16.82
C ARG A 203 3.33 -10.74 17.72
N ASP A 204 3.66 -11.31 18.88
CA ASP A 204 4.50 -10.65 19.88
C ASP A 204 5.95 -10.57 19.39
N GLU A 205 6.43 -11.63 18.74
CA GLU A 205 7.76 -11.66 18.13
C GLU A 205 7.79 -11.14 16.68
N ARG A 206 6.61 -10.99 16.05
CA ARG A 206 6.41 -10.63 14.65
C ARG A 206 7.09 -11.56 13.66
N LYS A 207 7.02 -12.87 13.91
CA LYS A 207 7.74 -13.88 13.11
C LYS A 207 6.83 -15.05 12.78
N TRP A 208 7.09 -15.69 11.65
CA TRP A 208 6.57 -17.00 11.33
C TRP A 208 7.45 -18.07 11.96
N TYR A 209 6.82 -19.12 12.49
CA TYR A 209 7.50 -20.29 13.04
C TYR A 209 7.05 -21.52 12.28
N LEU A 210 8.01 -22.39 11.96
CA LEU A 210 7.77 -23.79 11.68
C LEU A 210 8.01 -24.58 12.97
N TYR A 211 7.03 -25.37 13.38
CA TYR A 211 7.09 -26.09 14.65
C TYR A 211 6.35 -27.43 14.61
N THR A 212 6.70 -28.29 15.56
CA THR A 212 6.06 -29.59 15.78
C THR A 212 5.15 -29.56 17.01
N GLY A 213 4.25 -30.53 17.13
CA GLY A 213 3.35 -30.64 18.28
C GLY A 213 1.98 -30.00 18.07
N ASP A 214 1.10 -30.17 19.06
CA ASP A 214 -0.31 -29.75 18.97
C ASP A 214 -0.57 -28.44 19.71
N TYR A 215 0.14 -27.39 19.29
CA TYR A 215 -0.09 -26.04 19.78
C TYR A 215 -1.16 -25.36 18.95
N LEU A 216 -2.04 -24.61 19.62
CA LEU A 216 -3.05 -23.77 18.98
C LEU A 216 -2.45 -22.45 18.45
N SER A 217 -1.32 -22.02 19.03
CA SER A 217 -0.74 -20.71 18.76
C SER A 217 0.79 -20.77 18.65
N ALA A 218 1.33 -20.03 17.69
CA ALA A 218 2.77 -20.00 17.47
C ALA A 218 3.56 -19.25 18.55
N CYS A 219 2.92 -18.40 19.37
CA CYS A 219 3.63 -17.74 20.47
C CYS A 219 3.80 -18.64 21.70
N ASP A 220 2.99 -19.70 21.84
CA ASP A 220 3.01 -20.58 23.01
C ASP A 220 3.96 -21.78 22.82
N ILE A 221 4.65 -21.84 21.68
CA ILE A 221 5.53 -22.95 21.33
C ILE A 221 6.72 -22.98 22.29
N LEU A 222 6.92 -24.13 22.94
CA LEU A 222 8.12 -24.39 23.73
C LEU A 222 9.37 -24.40 22.84
N HIS A 223 10.50 -23.93 23.36
CA HIS A 223 11.75 -23.86 22.60
C HIS A 223 12.18 -25.20 21.95
N VAL A 224 11.80 -26.34 22.55
CA VAL A 224 12.11 -27.68 22.03
C VAL A 224 11.37 -28.03 20.74
N ASP A 225 10.19 -27.45 20.53
CA ASP A 225 9.31 -27.75 19.41
C ASP A 225 9.48 -26.77 18.24
N LYS A 226 10.30 -25.73 18.41
CA LYS A 226 10.67 -24.79 17.35
C LYS A 226 11.65 -25.47 16.38
N VAL A 227 11.28 -25.52 15.10
CA VAL A 227 12.13 -26.07 14.03
C VAL A 227 12.89 -24.95 13.33
N ALA A 228 12.15 -23.97 12.81
CA ALA A 228 12.68 -22.82 12.10
C ALA A 228 11.81 -21.58 12.34
N TYR A 229 12.33 -20.38 12.07
CA TYR A 229 11.59 -19.13 12.15
C TYR A 229 12.03 -18.13 11.07
N SER A 230 11.09 -17.29 10.63
CA SER A 230 11.36 -16.22 9.68
C SER A 230 12.03 -15.01 10.34
N GLU A 231 12.59 -14.14 9.51
CA GLU A 231 12.83 -12.75 9.90
C GLU A 231 11.53 -12.06 10.37
N LYS A 232 11.68 -10.94 11.08
CA LYS A 232 10.53 -10.16 11.54
C LYS A 232 9.74 -9.62 10.34
N THR A 233 8.44 -9.87 10.32
CA THR A 233 7.51 -9.34 9.31
C THR A 233 6.31 -8.70 9.97
N TYR A 234 5.85 -7.59 9.40
CA TYR A 234 4.65 -6.87 9.83
C TYR A 234 3.37 -7.43 9.23
N SER A 235 3.48 -8.29 8.22
CA SER A 235 2.33 -8.89 7.55
C SER A 235 1.95 -10.22 8.19
N PHE A 236 0.64 -10.44 8.26
CA PHE A 236 0.03 -11.68 8.73
C PHE A 236 -0.13 -12.73 7.63
N ASP A 237 0.30 -12.39 6.41
CA ASP A 237 0.31 -13.31 5.28
C ASP A 237 1.72 -13.87 5.07
N ILE A 238 1.80 -15.19 4.96
CA ILE A 238 3.05 -15.93 4.89
C ILE A 238 3.80 -15.66 3.57
N ALA A 239 3.09 -15.29 2.50
CA ALA A 239 3.71 -14.91 1.22
C ALA A 239 4.74 -13.80 1.37
N THR A 240 4.53 -12.87 2.32
CA THR A 240 5.50 -11.79 2.60
C THR A 240 6.81 -12.27 3.20
N SER A 241 6.85 -13.51 3.70
CA SER A 241 8.05 -14.13 4.25
C SER A 241 8.80 -15.01 3.25
N PHE A 242 8.31 -15.11 2.01
CA PHE A 242 8.93 -15.96 0.97
C PHE A 242 10.28 -15.43 0.51
N ASP A 243 10.40 -14.12 0.38
CA ASP A 243 11.66 -13.44 0.03
C ASP A 243 12.54 -13.16 1.27
N GLY A 244 12.00 -13.39 2.47
CA GLY A 244 12.67 -13.11 3.74
C GLY A 244 13.68 -14.18 4.14
N SER A 245 14.62 -13.82 5.02
CA SER A 245 15.56 -14.81 5.58
C SER A 245 14.85 -15.73 6.58
N TRP A 246 15.16 -17.01 6.51
CA TRP A 246 14.71 -18.00 7.49
C TRP A 246 15.90 -18.51 8.30
N PHE A 247 15.65 -18.89 9.54
CA PHE A 247 16.66 -19.32 10.49
C PHE A 247 16.23 -20.61 11.17
N SER A 248 17.18 -21.51 11.43
CA SER A 248 16.96 -22.68 12.27
C SER A 248 16.74 -22.27 13.72
N LYS A 249 16.30 -23.20 14.57
CA LYS A 249 16.23 -22.99 16.02
C LYS A 249 17.54 -22.52 16.67
N SER A 250 18.71 -22.80 16.06
CA SER A 250 20.02 -22.34 16.53
C SER A 250 20.42 -20.96 16.00
N GLY A 251 19.58 -20.33 15.17
CA GLY A 251 19.87 -19.06 14.52
C GLY A 251 20.72 -19.17 13.25
N THR A 252 20.94 -20.38 12.74
CA THR A 252 21.68 -20.59 11.49
C THR A 252 20.78 -20.24 10.30
N PRO A 253 21.22 -19.44 9.33
CA PRO A 253 20.44 -19.14 8.14
C PRO A 253 20.06 -20.42 7.38
N LEU A 254 18.81 -20.48 6.92
CA LEU A 254 18.25 -21.57 6.11
C LEU A 254 17.84 -21.02 4.75
N LYS A 255 18.14 -21.77 3.69
CA LYS A 255 17.54 -21.54 2.39
C LYS A 255 16.23 -22.31 2.32
N VAL A 256 15.14 -21.56 2.24
CA VAL A 256 13.79 -22.08 2.17
C VAL A 256 13.16 -21.51 0.91
N TYR A 257 12.62 -22.40 0.08
CA TYR A 257 11.93 -22.04 -1.14
C TYR A 257 10.43 -22.22 -0.93
N PHE A 258 9.67 -21.19 -1.28
CA PHE A 258 8.22 -21.18 -1.21
C PHE A 258 7.63 -21.17 -2.61
N PHE A 259 6.59 -21.98 -2.79
CA PHE A 259 5.80 -21.96 -4.02
C PHE A 259 4.35 -21.73 -3.64
N GLU A 260 3.79 -20.63 -4.14
CA GLU A 260 2.35 -20.38 -4.13
C GLU A 260 1.76 -20.99 -5.40
N ASP A 261 0.70 -21.76 -5.25
CA ASP A 261 -0.04 -22.28 -6.38
C ASP A 261 -1.48 -21.81 -6.25
N GLU A 262 -1.89 -20.94 -7.18
CA GLU A 262 -3.26 -20.42 -7.26
C GLU A 262 -4.21 -21.47 -7.85
N GLU A 263 -3.68 -22.44 -8.61
CA GLU A 263 -4.47 -23.52 -9.17
C GLU A 263 -4.57 -24.70 -8.20
N LYS A 264 -5.59 -25.53 -8.39
CA LYS A 264 -5.87 -26.68 -7.53
C LYS A 264 -4.70 -27.67 -7.63
N LEU A 265 -3.72 -27.55 -6.73
CA LEU A 265 -2.77 -28.61 -6.43
C LEU A 265 -3.57 -29.88 -6.18
N ASP A 266 -3.56 -30.80 -7.16
CA ASP A 266 -4.03 -32.16 -6.91
C ASP A 266 -3.09 -32.74 -5.85
N GLY A 267 -3.59 -33.54 -4.89
CA GLY A 267 -2.78 -34.10 -3.81
C GLY A 267 -1.52 -34.84 -4.34
N LYS A 268 -1.59 -35.28 -5.60
CA LYS A 268 -0.49 -35.87 -6.35
C LYS A 268 0.71 -34.93 -6.56
N GLN A 269 0.52 -33.63 -6.76
CA GLN A 269 1.62 -32.67 -6.91
C GLN A 269 2.35 -32.43 -5.60
N CYS A 270 1.68 -32.59 -4.45
CA CYS A 270 2.34 -32.55 -3.15
C CYS A 270 3.23 -33.78 -2.91
N SER A 271 2.87 -34.94 -3.45
CA SER A 271 3.65 -36.18 -3.33
C SER A 271 4.73 -36.36 -4.42
N ALA A 272 4.58 -35.76 -5.60
CA ALA A 272 5.40 -36.07 -6.77
C ALA A 272 6.84 -35.51 -6.73
N PHE A 273 7.20 -34.80 -5.67
CA PHE A 273 8.50 -34.14 -5.53
C PHE A 273 9.16 -34.39 -4.16
N LEU A 274 8.69 -35.42 -3.45
CA LEU A 274 9.34 -35.99 -2.27
C LEU A 274 10.28 -37.13 -2.68
#